data_AF-A0AAU0HIM8-F1
#
_entry.id   AF-A0AAU0HIM8-F1
#
_cell.length_a   1.000
_cell.length_b   1.000
_cell.length_c   1.000
_cell.angle_alpha   90.00
_cell.angle_beta   90.00
_cell.angle_gamma   90.00
#
_symmetry.space_group_name_H-M   'P 1'
#
loop_
_entity.id
_entity.type
_entity.pdbx_description
1 polymer ?
#
loop_
_entity_poly.entity_id
_entity_poly.type
_entity_poly.pdbx_seq_one_letter_code
_entity_poly.pdbx_strand_id
1 'polypeptide(L)'
;MADEQNREKSDVGRRVRRKLTILGPIVTAFSLIVAAAAVIAYRFGEGVIYINDRTISELNALELTSGAAVGIVGAFIGVGAAAVGALVTLVAGVLSVGFGAFGIVVGMIVALGVVTGPILLIGLIGILIKRRYWPDVI
;
A
#
# COMPACT_ATOMS: atom_id res chain seq x y z
N MET A 1 -34.22 9.17 2.41
CA MET A 1 -33.23 8.84 3.46
C MET A 1 -32.79 7.38 3.41
N ALA A 2 -33.69 6.39 3.24
CA ALA A 2 -33.30 4.98 3.16
C ALA A 2 -32.47 4.60 1.90
N ASP A 3 -32.73 5.22 0.74
CA ASP A 3 -32.03 4.91 -0.51
C ASP A 3 -30.56 5.37 -0.54
N GLU A 4 -30.24 6.41 0.23
CA GLU A 4 -28.91 7.01 0.25
C GLU A 4 -27.93 6.16 1.09
N GLN A 5 -28.40 5.65 2.23
CA GLN A 5 -27.66 4.65 3.02
C GLN A 5 -27.40 3.35 2.26
N ASN A 6 -28.31 2.95 1.37
CA ASN A 6 -28.17 1.73 0.58
C ASN A 6 -27.12 1.88 -0.53
N ARG A 7 -27.03 3.06 -1.15
CA ARG A 7 -25.98 3.38 -2.14
C ARG A 7 -24.59 3.39 -1.50
N GLU A 8 -24.47 4.00 -0.32
CA GLU A 8 -23.21 4.12 0.41
C GLU A 8 -22.64 2.75 0.86
N LYS A 9 -23.50 1.85 1.39
CA LYS A 9 -23.10 0.46 1.70
C LYS A 9 -22.62 -0.30 0.45
N SER A 10 -23.23 -0.07 -0.70
CA SER A 10 -22.83 -0.74 -1.96
C SER A 10 -21.44 -0.30 -2.45
N ASP A 11 -21.08 0.96 -2.22
CA ASP A 11 -19.80 1.54 -2.66
C ASP A 11 -18.65 1.17 -1.73
N VAL A 12 -18.91 1.06 -0.43
CA VAL A 12 -17.95 0.51 0.55
C VAL A 12 -17.70 -0.96 0.24
N GLY A 13 -18.76 -1.75 -0.02
CA GLY A 13 -18.63 -3.15 -0.41
C GLY A 13 -17.83 -3.36 -1.71
N ARG A 14 -18.00 -2.47 -2.70
CA ARG A 14 -17.21 -2.48 -3.95
C ARG A 14 -15.75 -2.10 -3.72
N ARG A 15 -15.46 -1.11 -2.87
CA ARG A 15 -14.08 -0.72 -2.53
C ARG A 15 -13.34 -1.79 -1.74
N VAL A 16 -14.00 -2.44 -0.78
CA VAL A 16 -13.41 -3.54 0.00
C VAL A 16 -13.16 -4.75 -0.91
N ARG A 17 -14.10 -5.12 -1.78
CA ARG A 17 -13.87 -6.19 -2.77
C ARG A 17 -12.69 -5.87 -3.67
N ARG A 18 -12.60 -4.66 -4.25
CA ARG A 18 -11.45 -4.26 -5.08
C ARG A 18 -10.11 -4.35 -4.34
N LYS A 19 -10.04 -3.90 -3.07
CA LYS A 19 -8.82 -4.04 -2.27
C LYS A 19 -8.45 -5.50 -2.01
N LEU A 20 -9.44 -6.35 -1.71
CA LEU A 20 -9.23 -7.78 -1.47
C LEU A 20 -8.81 -8.54 -2.74
N THR A 21 -9.36 -8.16 -3.91
CA THR A 21 -9.01 -8.74 -5.21
C THR A 21 -7.56 -8.45 -5.62
N ILE A 22 -6.97 -7.34 -5.14
CA ILE A 22 -5.57 -6.99 -5.44
C ILE A 22 -4.61 -7.58 -4.39
N LEU A 23 -5.00 -7.60 -3.12
CA LEU A 23 -4.18 -8.21 -2.05
C LEU A 23 -4.10 -9.73 -2.15
N GLY A 24 -5.17 -10.41 -2.56
CA GLY A 24 -5.21 -11.87 -2.68
C GLY A 24 -4.07 -12.43 -3.54
N PRO A 25 -3.93 -12.01 -4.81
CA PRO A 25 -2.87 -12.50 -5.70
C PRO A 25 -1.44 -12.26 -5.18
N ILE A 26 -1.20 -11.10 -4.55
CA ILE A 26 0.12 -10.72 -4.02
C ILE A 26 0.50 -11.61 -2.83
N VAL A 27 -0.44 -11.83 -1.90
CA VAL A 27 -0.22 -12.68 -0.73
C VAL A 27 0.01 -14.14 -1.16
N THR A 28 -0.74 -14.63 -2.14
CA THR A 28 -0.58 -16.00 -2.66
C THR A 28 0.76 -16.17 -3.40
N ALA A 29 1.19 -15.18 -4.19
CA ALA A 29 2.49 -15.24 -4.86
C ALA A 29 3.63 -15.24 -3.85
N PHE A 30 3.55 -14.40 -2.81
CA PHE A 30 4.57 -14.31 -1.78
C PHE A 30 4.66 -15.61 -0.95
N SER A 31 3.53 -16.17 -0.52
CA SER A 31 3.52 -17.42 0.24
C SER A 31 4.06 -18.60 -0.57
N LEU A 32 3.80 -18.64 -1.88
CA LEU A 32 4.32 -19.66 -2.78
C LEU A 32 5.85 -19.58 -2.93
N ILE A 33 6.40 -18.36 -3.04
CA ILE A 33 7.85 -18.12 -3.10
C ILE A 33 8.52 -18.52 -1.79
N VAL A 34 7.94 -18.15 -0.64
CA VAL A 34 8.47 -18.51 0.68
C VAL A 34 8.43 -20.02 0.91
N ALA A 35 7.33 -20.68 0.55
CA ALA A 35 7.20 -22.14 0.65
C ALA A 35 8.22 -22.85 -0.26
N ALA A 36 8.39 -22.39 -1.51
CA ALA A 36 9.40 -22.94 -2.42
C ALA A 36 10.82 -22.75 -1.86
N ALA A 37 11.15 -21.56 -1.36
CA ALA A 37 12.44 -21.28 -0.73
C ALA A 37 12.69 -22.15 0.51
N ALA A 38 11.67 -22.37 1.34
CA ALA A 38 11.75 -23.23 2.52
C ALA A 38 11.98 -24.70 2.15
N VAL A 39 11.27 -25.21 1.12
CA VAL A 39 11.47 -26.57 0.61
C VAL A 39 12.87 -26.72 0.04
N ILE A 40 13.36 -25.74 -0.72
CA ILE A 40 14.73 -25.75 -1.25
C ILE A 40 15.74 -25.78 -0.09
N ALA A 41 15.63 -24.90 0.90
CA ALA A 41 16.53 -24.87 2.06
C ALA A 41 16.52 -26.18 2.85
N TYR A 42 15.35 -26.78 3.04
CA TYR A 42 15.19 -28.07 3.71
C TYR A 42 15.87 -29.22 2.93
N ARG A 43 15.66 -29.29 1.61
CA ARG A 43 16.30 -30.30 0.75
C ARG A 43 17.81 -30.14 0.62
N PHE A 44 18.31 -28.90 0.64
CA PHE A 44 19.76 -28.64 0.73
C PHE A 44 20.34 -29.15 2.06
N GLY A 45 19.61 -29.02 3.17
CA GLY A 45 20.03 -29.52 4.49
C GLY A 45 20.05 -31.04 4.61
N GLU A 46 19.20 -31.75 3.86
CA GLU A 46 19.17 -33.22 3.81
C GLU A 46 20.24 -33.81 2.88
N GLY A 47 20.96 -32.99 2.11
CA GLY A 47 22.01 -33.46 1.18
C GLY A 47 21.49 -34.21 -0.05
N VAL A 48 20.18 -34.28 -0.24
CA VAL A 48 19.53 -35.01 -1.33
C VAL A 48 18.86 -34.01 -2.27
N ILE A 49 19.60 -33.58 -3.29
CA ILE A 49 19.08 -32.73 -4.36
C ILE A 49 18.94 -33.60 -5.61
N TYR A 50 17.70 -33.82 -6.03
CA TYR A 50 17.39 -34.42 -7.33
C TYR A 50 17.19 -33.31 -8.36
N ILE A 51 17.88 -33.40 -9.50
CA ILE A 51 17.71 -32.49 -10.65
C ILE A 51 17.31 -33.37 -11.83
N ASN A 52 16.07 -33.23 -12.30
CA ASN A 52 15.48 -34.08 -13.35
C ASN A 52 15.64 -35.59 -13.02
N ASP A 53 15.15 -36.02 -11.86
CA ASP A 53 15.17 -37.41 -11.39
C ASP A 53 16.56 -38.05 -11.19
N ARG A 54 17.63 -37.27 -11.33
CA ARG A 54 19.02 -37.72 -11.12
C ARG A 54 19.62 -37.08 -9.89
N THR A 55 20.46 -37.82 -9.17
CA THR A 55 21.21 -37.31 -8.03
C THR A 55 22.41 -36.47 -8.47
N ILE A 56 22.92 -35.56 -7.60
CA ILE A 56 24.12 -34.75 -7.87
C ILE A 56 25.30 -35.61 -8.35
N SER A 57 25.43 -36.84 -7.83
CA SER A 57 26.46 -37.81 -8.20
C SER A 57 26.37 -38.34 -9.64
N GLU A 58 25.21 -38.22 -10.28
CA GLU A 58 24.95 -38.66 -11.66
C GLU A 58 25.09 -37.54 -12.70
N LEU A 59 25.26 -36.29 -12.24
CA LEU A 59 25.43 -35.13 -13.10
C LEU A 59 26.88 -34.99 -13.55
N ASN A 60 27.07 -34.65 -14.82
CA ASN A 60 28.39 -34.40 -15.37
C ASN A 60 28.94 -33.08 -14.81
N ALA A 61 30.27 -32.95 -14.66
CA ALA A 61 30.88 -31.78 -14.02
C ALA A 61 30.45 -30.44 -14.66
N LEU A 62 30.19 -30.45 -15.97
CA LEU A 62 29.76 -29.31 -16.76
C LEU A 62 28.28 -28.92 -16.53
N GLU A 63 27.40 -29.89 -16.27
CA GLU A 63 25.99 -29.65 -15.95
C GLU A 63 25.85 -29.07 -14.53
N LEU A 64 26.67 -29.55 -13.60
CA LEU A 64 26.71 -29.07 -12.22
C LEU A 64 27.22 -27.62 -12.15
N THR A 65 28.32 -27.31 -12.85
CA THR A 65 28.88 -25.95 -12.86
C THR A 65 28.01 -24.94 -13.61
N SER A 66 27.40 -25.33 -14.73
CA SER A 66 26.46 -24.46 -15.46
C SER A 66 25.19 -24.20 -14.65
N GLY A 67 24.61 -25.23 -14.01
CA GLY A 67 23.46 -25.06 -13.12
C GLY A 67 23.76 -24.16 -11.91
N ALA A 68 24.92 -24.34 -11.27
CA ALA A 68 25.35 -23.49 -10.17
C ALA A 68 25.58 -22.04 -10.61
N ALA A 69 26.21 -21.81 -11.76
CA ALA A 69 26.44 -20.47 -12.31
C ALA A 69 25.11 -19.75 -12.60
N VAL A 70 24.15 -20.43 -13.24
CA VAL A 70 22.81 -19.90 -13.49
C VAL A 70 22.08 -19.60 -12.17
N GLY A 71 22.21 -20.49 -11.18
CA GLY A 71 21.64 -20.28 -9.84
C GLY A 71 22.19 -19.05 -9.14
N ILE A 72 23.51 -18.82 -9.20
CA ILE A 72 24.16 -17.64 -8.62
C ILE A 72 23.71 -16.36 -9.32
N VAL A 73 23.70 -16.35 -10.66
CA VAL A 73 23.22 -15.19 -11.44
C VAL A 73 21.76 -14.90 -11.12
N GLY A 74 20.92 -15.95 -11.05
CA GLY A 74 19.52 -15.83 -10.66
C GLY A 74 19.35 -15.28 -9.24
N ALA A 75 20.20 -15.69 -8.30
CA ALA A 75 20.19 -15.17 -6.93
C ALA A 75 20.53 -13.67 -6.89
N PHE A 76 21.56 -13.23 -7.63
CA PHE A 76 21.91 -11.81 -7.71
C PHE A 76 20.79 -10.97 -8.33
N ILE A 77 20.16 -11.46 -9.40
CA ILE A 77 19.01 -10.79 -10.02
C ILE A 77 17.83 -10.74 -9.05
N GLY A 78 17.56 -11.83 -8.33
CA GLY A 78 16.48 -11.91 -7.34
C GLY A 78 16.68 -10.95 -6.16
N VAL A 79 17.89 -10.90 -5.60
CA VAL A 79 18.25 -9.95 -4.52
C VAL A 79 18.17 -8.51 -5.03
N GLY A 80 18.66 -8.25 -6.23
CA GLY A 80 18.57 -6.92 -6.86
C GLY A 80 17.12 -6.46 -7.03
N ALA A 81 16.25 -7.34 -7.57
CA ALA A 81 14.83 -7.04 -7.73
C ALA A 81 14.12 -6.83 -6.38
N ALA A 82 14.46 -7.62 -5.35
CA ALA A 82 13.93 -7.44 -4.01
C ALA A 82 14.34 -6.09 -3.40
N ALA A 83 15.60 -5.67 -3.57
CA ALA A 83 16.08 -4.38 -3.10
C ALA A 83 15.35 -3.21 -3.78
N VAL A 84 15.14 -3.30 -5.10
CA VAL A 84 14.37 -2.30 -5.85
C VAL A 84 12.91 -2.26 -5.37
N GLY A 85 12.27 -3.42 -5.18
CA GLY A 85 10.91 -3.51 -4.67
C GLY A 85 10.75 -2.93 -3.26
N ALA A 86 11.71 -3.18 -2.38
CA ALA A 86 11.75 -2.59 -1.04
C ALA A 86 11.87 -1.07 -1.09
N LEU A 87 12.75 -0.53 -1.95
CA LEU A 87 12.92 0.91 -2.13
C LEU A 87 11.64 1.58 -2.63
N VAL A 88 10.99 1.00 -3.66
CA VAL A 88 9.72 1.53 -4.20
C VAL A 88 8.63 1.52 -3.12
N THR A 89 8.54 0.45 -2.32
CA THR A 89 7.57 0.34 -1.23
C THR A 89 7.82 1.38 -0.15
N LEU A 90 9.08 1.63 0.20
CA LEU A 90 9.48 2.66 1.15
C LEU A 90 9.05 4.06 0.66
N VAL A 91 9.36 4.39 -0.59
CA VAL A 91 8.98 5.69 -1.19
C VAL A 91 7.46 5.86 -1.21
N ALA A 92 6.72 4.83 -1.62
CA ALA A 92 5.27 4.85 -1.61
C ALA A 92 4.71 5.04 -0.19
N GLY A 93 5.31 4.40 0.81
CA GLY A 93 4.96 4.57 2.22
C GLY A 93 5.14 6.01 2.70
N VAL A 94 6.30 6.60 2.42
CA VAL A 94 6.61 8.00 2.81
C VAL A 94 5.62 8.97 2.15
N LEU A 95 5.37 8.82 0.85
CA LEU A 95 4.40 9.66 0.13
C LEU A 95 2.98 9.50 0.69
N SER A 96 2.56 8.26 0.99
CA SER A 96 1.25 7.98 1.58
C SER A 96 1.06 8.69 2.92
N VAL A 97 2.07 8.66 3.79
CA VAL A 97 2.04 9.38 5.07
C VAL A 97 1.98 10.90 4.86
N GLY A 98 2.78 11.43 3.92
CA GLY A 98 2.77 12.85 3.59
C GLY A 98 1.42 13.35 3.08
N PHE A 99 0.82 12.65 2.11
CA PHE A 99 -0.52 12.98 1.61
C PHE A 99 -1.61 12.77 2.66
N GLY A 100 -1.47 11.75 3.52
CA GLY A 100 -2.37 11.54 4.65
C GLY A 100 -2.37 12.73 5.63
N ALA A 101 -1.18 13.19 6.03
CA ALA A 101 -1.02 14.36 6.89
C ALA A 101 -1.57 15.64 6.25
N PHE A 102 -1.29 15.85 4.96
CA PHE A 102 -1.85 16.98 4.20
C PHE A 102 -3.38 16.94 4.17
N GLY A 103 -3.97 15.76 3.94
CA GLY A 103 -5.42 15.57 3.98
C GLY A 103 -6.04 15.92 5.34
N ILE A 104 -5.36 15.60 6.45
CA ILE A 104 -5.81 15.96 7.79
C ILE A 104 -5.81 17.48 7.98
N VAL A 105 -4.72 18.16 7.61
CA VAL A 105 -4.61 19.62 7.75
C VAL A 105 -5.67 20.34 6.92
N VAL A 106 -5.83 19.96 5.65
CA VAL A 106 -6.86 20.54 4.78
C VAL A 106 -8.26 20.25 5.34
N GLY A 107 -8.50 19.02 5.78
CA GLY A 107 -9.77 18.62 6.41
C GLY A 107 -10.09 19.46 7.65
N MET A 108 -9.10 19.73 8.51
CA MET A 108 -9.27 20.58 9.69
C MET A 108 -9.59 22.03 9.33
N ILE A 109 -8.90 22.61 8.34
CA ILE A 109 -9.16 23.99 7.90
C ILE A 109 -10.58 24.11 7.37
N VAL A 110 -11.02 23.16 6.54
CA VAL A 110 -12.39 23.14 6.00
C VAL A 110 -13.41 22.97 7.12
N ALA A 111 -13.19 22.04 8.05
CA ALA A 111 -14.09 21.81 9.17
C ALA A 111 -14.22 23.06 10.07
N LEU A 112 -13.10 23.70 10.41
CA LEU A 112 -13.11 24.96 11.14
C LEU A 112 -13.86 26.05 10.37
N GLY A 113 -13.57 26.23 9.08
CA GLY A 113 -14.26 27.20 8.23
C GLY A 113 -15.77 26.97 8.15
N VAL A 114 -16.23 25.73 8.09
CA VAL A 114 -17.67 25.38 8.08
C VAL A 114 -18.33 25.67 9.43
N VAL A 115 -17.64 25.44 10.55
CA VAL A 115 -18.18 25.70 11.89
C VAL A 115 -18.16 27.19 12.24
N THR A 116 -17.04 27.87 11.99
CA THR A 116 -16.86 29.28 12.36
C THR A 116 -17.44 30.24 11.33
N GLY A 117 -17.53 29.84 10.05
CA GLY A 117 -17.99 30.68 8.95
C GLY A 117 -19.38 31.26 9.16
N PRO A 118 -20.42 30.46 9.48
CA PRO A 118 -21.77 30.97 9.73
C PRO A 118 -21.82 31.96 10.90
N ILE A 119 -21.06 31.69 11.97
CA ILE A 119 -21.01 32.55 13.16
C ILE A 119 -20.38 33.90 12.82
N LEU A 120 -19.24 33.89 12.12
CA LEU A 120 -18.56 35.09 11.67
C LEU A 120 -19.41 35.88 10.66
N LEU A 121 -20.14 35.19 9.79
CA LEU A 121 -21.05 35.82 8.82
C LEU A 121 -22.20 36.53 9.52
N ILE A 122 -22.84 35.89 10.50
CA ILE A 122 -23.91 36.49 11.32
C ILE A 122 -23.37 37.71 12.07
N GLY A 123 -22.20 37.59 12.69
CA GLY A 123 -21.54 38.70 13.38
C GLY A 123 -21.25 39.88 12.45
N LEU A 124 -20.72 39.62 11.26
CA LEU A 124 -20.44 40.63 10.24
C LEU A 124 -21.72 41.32 9.76
N ILE A 125 -22.78 40.56 9.48
CA ILE A 125 -24.09 41.10 9.12
C ILE A 125 -24.63 41.99 10.24
N GLY A 126 -24.54 41.55 11.50
CA GLY A 126 -24.96 42.35 12.65
C GLY A 126 -24.21 43.68 12.76
N ILE A 127 -22.88 43.67 12.56
CA ILE A 127 -22.07 44.89 12.54
C ILE A 127 -22.48 45.83 11.40
N LEU A 128 -22.71 45.29 10.20
CA LEU A 128 -23.10 46.06 9.02
C LEU A 128 -24.50 46.69 9.20
N ILE A 129 -25.45 45.95 9.76
CA ILE A 129 -26.78 46.45 10.10
C ILE A 129 -26.68 47.55 11.17
N LYS A 130 -25.93 47.33 12.25
CA LYS A 130 -25.71 48.35 13.29
C LYS A 130 -25.16 49.64 12.68
N ARG A 131 -24.10 49.54 11.86
CA ARG A 131 -23.49 50.70 11.20
C ARG A 131 -24.44 51.44 10.26
N ARG A 132 -25.35 50.73 9.59
CA ARG A 132 -26.27 51.33 8.62
C ARG A 132 -27.47 52.02 9.27
N TYR A 133 -28.02 51.43 10.34
CA TYR A 133 -29.29 51.88 10.92
C TYR A 133 -29.12 52.65 12.23
N TRP A 134 -28.00 52.47 12.93
CA TRP A 134 -27.72 53.10 14.23
C TRP A 134 -26.27 53.62 14.27
N PRO A 135 -25.88 54.53 13.35
CA PRO A 135 -24.52 55.04 13.28
C PRO A 135 -24.07 55.78 14.56
N ASP A 136 -25.03 56.29 15.35
CA ASP A 136 -24.77 57.23 16.44
C ASP A 136 -24.78 56.61 17.86
N VAL A 137 -24.85 55.27 17.99
CA VAL A 137 -24.87 54.58 19.31
C VAL A 137 -23.47 54.12 19.74
N ILE A 138 -22.52 55.04 19.75
CA ILE A 138 -21.18 54.88 20.34
C ILE A 138 -20.83 56.16 21.09
#